data_AF-A0A9D6TIU4-F1
#
_entry.id   AF-A0A9D6TIU4-F1
#
_cell.length_a   1.000
_cell.length_b   1.000
_cell.length_c   1.000
_cell.angle_alpha   90.00
_cell.angle_beta   90.00
_cell.angle_gamma   90.00
#
_symmetry.space_group_name_H-M   'P 1'
#
loop_
_entity.id
_entity.type
_entity.pdbx_description
1 polymer ?
#
loop_
_entity_poly.entity_id
_entity_poly.type
_entity_poly.pdbx_seq_one_letter_code
_entity_poly.pdbx_strand_id
1 'polypeptide(L)'
;MKKIFVLPLLFSAALLLAGCGHSQAESTAGSARAPDPAAVYKAGHGLKLSPFAREFVGLATTEFSGRLPAAALLRTVQGDFVFVANGEWFLRTPVTVSAVDGAAFTVTNGLYEGDTVVTRGMRALWLAELHNLRAGQACARGG
;
A
#
# COMPACT_ATOMS: atom_id res chain seq x y z
N MET A 1 72.50 -33.54 34.60
CA MET A 1 71.78 -33.99 33.38
C MET A 1 70.37 -33.42 33.43
N LYS A 2 69.84 -32.95 32.28
CA LYS A 2 68.45 -32.49 32.04
C LYS A 2 68.04 -31.18 32.74
N LYS A 3 67.32 -30.23 32.17
CA LYS A 3 66.93 -29.75 30.81
C LYS A 3 66.13 -28.46 31.13
N ILE A 4 66.57 -27.28 30.67
CA ILE A 4 65.97 -26.50 29.58
C ILE A 4 64.70 -25.73 29.97
N PHE A 5 64.92 -24.42 30.02
CA PHE A 5 64.03 -23.25 30.06
C PHE A 5 63.20 -23.11 28.76
N VAL A 6 62.25 -22.16 28.79
CA VAL A 6 61.52 -21.52 27.65
C VAL A 6 60.03 -21.90 27.49
N LEU A 7 59.21 -21.07 28.16
CA LEU A 7 57.93 -20.51 27.74
C LEU A 7 58.13 -19.76 26.39
N PRO A 8 57.27 -19.87 25.35
CA PRO A 8 55.92 -19.31 25.44
C PRO A 8 54.78 -20.05 24.72
N LEU A 9 53.62 -19.78 25.30
CA LEU A 9 52.29 -20.31 25.02
C LEU A 9 51.65 -19.51 23.86
N LEU A 10 51.31 -20.24 22.80
CA LEU A 10 50.15 -20.09 21.91
C LEU A 10 49.86 -18.72 21.27
N PHE A 11 50.34 -18.61 20.03
CA PHE A 11 49.75 -17.80 18.96
C PHE A 11 48.55 -18.58 18.37
N SER A 12 47.32 -18.07 18.48
CA SER A 12 46.19 -18.50 17.65
C SER A 12 45.13 -17.40 17.62
N ALA A 13 45.14 -16.66 16.52
CA ALA A 13 44.05 -15.81 16.10
C ALA A 13 42.90 -16.68 15.57
N ALA A 14 41.69 -16.45 16.06
CA ALA A 14 40.46 -16.78 15.34
C ALA A 14 39.36 -15.81 15.77
N LEU A 15 39.12 -14.81 14.91
CA LEU A 15 37.90 -14.02 14.88
C LEU A 15 36.70 -14.98 14.79
N LEU A 16 35.86 -15.02 15.82
CA LEU A 16 34.50 -15.55 15.73
C LEU A 16 33.51 -14.38 15.75
N LEU A 17 33.32 -13.78 14.58
CA LEU A 17 32.09 -13.05 14.25
C LEU A 17 30.99 -14.10 14.03
N ALA A 18 30.44 -14.65 15.11
CA ALA A 18 29.18 -15.40 15.09
C ALA A 18 28.02 -14.42 15.35
N GLY A 19 27.89 -13.43 14.47
CA GLY A 19 26.70 -12.59 14.37
C GLY A 19 25.65 -13.29 13.51
N CYS A 20 25.10 -14.39 13.99
CA CYS A 20 23.86 -14.96 13.47
C CYS A 20 22.82 -14.90 14.59
N GLY A 21 22.20 -13.72 14.74
CA GLY A 21 20.95 -13.59 15.48
C GLY A 21 19.85 -14.33 14.75
N HIS A 22 19.77 -15.64 14.93
CA HIS A 22 18.65 -16.45 14.47
C HIS A 22 17.51 -16.22 15.45
N SER A 23 16.74 -15.16 15.22
CA SER A 23 15.50 -14.90 15.95
C SER A 23 14.52 -16.02 15.60
N GLN A 24 14.49 -17.06 16.41
CA GLN A 24 13.41 -18.04 16.38
C GLN A 24 12.19 -17.37 16.98
N ALA A 25 11.36 -16.79 16.11
CA ALA A 25 9.98 -16.52 16.47
C ALA A 25 9.30 -17.88 16.67
N GLU A 26 8.98 -18.20 17.93
CA GLU A 26 8.19 -19.36 18.31
C GLU A 26 6.92 -19.42 17.48
N SER A 27 6.84 -20.44 16.62
CA SER A 27 5.63 -20.84 15.94
C SER A 27 4.72 -21.50 16.97
N THR A 28 3.94 -20.67 17.67
CA THR A 28 2.77 -21.18 18.39
C THR A 28 1.83 -21.81 17.37
N ALA A 29 1.72 -23.13 17.42
CA ALA A 29 0.87 -23.95 16.59
C ALA A 29 -0.62 -23.69 16.89
N GLY A 30 -1.13 -22.58 16.38
CA GLY A 30 -2.48 -22.47 15.87
C GLY A 30 -2.33 -22.15 14.39
N SER A 31 -2.96 -22.93 13.49
CA SER A 31 -3.01 -22.58 12.07
C SER A 31 -3.83 -21.30 11.91
N ALA A 32 -3.21 -20.15 12.17
CA ALA A 32 -3.74 -18.86 11.82
C ALA A 32 -3.60 -18.76 10.30
N ARG A 33 -4.72 -18.97 9.59
CA ARG A 33 -4.81 -18.60 8.18
C ARG A 33 -4.26 -17.19 8.04
N ALA A 34 -3.32 -17.01 7.12
CA ALA A 34 -2.75 -15.69 6.87
C ALA A 34 -3.91 -14.69 6.72
N PRO A 35 -3.87 -13.54 7.42
CA PRO A 35 -4.95 -12.58 7.36
C PRO A 35 -5.18 -12.19 5.89
N ASP A 36 -6.45 -12.02 5.51
CA ASP A 36 -6.77 -11.59 4.16
C ASP A 36 -6.03 -10.29 3.84
N PRO A 37 -5.45 -10.16 2.62
CA PRO A 37 -4.67 -8.98 2.27
C PRO A 37 -5.53 -7.72 2.38
N ALA A 38 -4.96 -6.67 2.97
CA ALA A 38 -5.66 -5.40 3.15
C ALA A 38 -6.13 -4.78 1.81
N ALA A 39 -5.35 -4.98 0.75
CA ALA A 39 -5.68 -4.54 -0.60
C ALA A 39 -5.22 -5.55 -1.64
N VAL A 40 -6.02 -5.73 -2.68
CA VAL A 40 -5.71 -6.54 -3.87
C VAL A 40 -5.89 -5.66 -5.10
N TYR A 41 -4.87 -5.58 -5.95
CA TYR A 41 -4.97 -4.88 -7.23
C TYR A 41 -5.14 -5.87 -8.38
N LYS A 42 -6.03 -5.54 -9.32
CA LYS A 42 -6.18 -6.26 -10.58
C LYS A 42 -6.24 -5.26 -11.73
N ALA A 43 -5.35 -5.42 -12.70
CA ALA A 43 -5.32 -4.58 -13.89
C ALA A 43 -6.69 -4.55 -14.58
N GLY A 44 -7.16 -3.35 -14.94
CA GLY A 44 -8.45 -3.11 -15.55
C GLY A 44 -9.68 -3.18 -14.61
N HIS A 45 -9.54 -3.74 -13.40
CA HIS A 45 -10.64 -3.77 -12.40
C HIS A 45 -10.41 -2.74 -11.28
N GLY A 46 -9.15 -2.44 -10.96
CA GLY A 46 -8.76 -1.50 -9.93
C GLY A 46 -8.39 -2.20 -8.62
N LEU A 47 -8.69 -1.54 -7.51
CA LEU A 47 -8.30 -1.97 -6.18
C LEU A 47 -9.49 -2.55 -5.42
N LYS A 48 -9.34 -3.71 -4.81
CA LYS A 48 -10.27 -4.25 -3.83
C LYS A 48 -9.67 -4.13 -2.44
N LEU A 49 -10.43 -3.58 -1.50
CA LEU A 49 -10.04 -3.53 -0.09
C LEU A 49 -10.77 -4.61 0.70
N SER A 50 -10.09 -5.19 1.69
CA SER A 50 -10.75 -6.06 2.67
C SER A 50 -11.74 -5.25 3.52
N PRO A 51 -12.78 -5.87 4.12
CA PRO A 51 -13.73 -5.17 4.98
C PRO A 51 -13.04 -4.38 6.10
N PHE A 52 -12.06 -5.01 6.77
CA PHE A 52 -11.26 -4.36 7.79
C PHE A 52 -10.50 -3.15 7.25
N ALA A 53 -9.88 -3.26 6.06
CA ALA A 53 -9.16 -2.13 5.48
C ALA A 53 -10.11 -0.98 5.12
N ARG A 54 -11.33 -1.26 4.62
CA ARG A 54 -12.35 -0.25 4.33
C ARG A 54 -12.76 0.49 5.60
N GLU A 55 -12.98 -0.22 6.69
CA GLU A 55 -13.31 0.36 7.98
C GLU A 55 -12.14 1.19 8.53
N PHE A 56 -10.94 0.63 8.52
CA PHE A 56 -9.72 1.28 9.02
C PHE A 56 -9.43 2.61 8.34
N VAL A 57 -9.64 2.70 7.02
CA VAL A 57 -9.44 3.96 6.27
C VAL A 57 -10.67 4.88 6.30
N GLY A 58 -11.74 4.46 6.96
CA GLY A 58 -13.02 5.17 7.01
C GLY A 58 -13.63 5.37 5.62
N LEU A 59 -13.55 4.35 4.76
CA LEU A 59 -13.98 4.45 3.37
C LEU A 59 -15.47 4.79 3.29
N ALA A 60 -15.80 5.86 2.59
CA ALA A 60 -17.17 6.26 2.34
C ALA A 60 -17.37 6.51 0.84
N THR A 61 -18.56 6.18 0.37
CA THR A 61 -18.98 6.38 -1.02
C THR A 61 -20.29 7.15 -1.08
N THR A 62 -20.52 7.85 -2.18
CA THR A 62 -21.79 8.50 -2.49
C THR A 62 -22.12 8.28 -3.96
N GLU A 63 -23.40 8.30 -4.30
CA GLU A 63 -23.82 8.40 -5.69
C GLU A 63 -23.50 9.81 -6.22
N PHE A 64 -22.97 9.87 -7.45
CA PHE A 64 -22.69 11.12 -8.13
C PHE A 64 -23.97 11.68 -8.76
N SER A 65 -24.29 12.92 -8.41
CA SER A 65 -25.50 13.66 -8.82
C SER A 65 -25.16 14.94 -9.60
N GLY A 66 -24.08 14.92 -10.37
CA GLY A 66 -23.63 16.06 -11.18
C GLY A 66 -22.69 17.05 -10.46
N ARG A 67 -22.58 16.99 -9.13
CA ARG A 67 -21.63 17.79 -8.34
C ARG A 67 -20.67 16.90 -7.56
N LEU A 68 -19.37 17.10 -7.77
CA LEU A 68 -18.32 16.29 -7.14
C LEU A 68 -17.84 16.98 -5.85
N PRO A 69 -17.99 16.34 -4.68
CA PRO A 69 -17.43 16.89 -3.44
C PRO A 69 -15.92 17.03 -3.52
N ALA A 70 -15.34 18.08 -2.94
CA ALA A 70 -13.89 18.27 -2.97
C ALA A 70 -13.09 17.10 -2.37
N ALA A 71 -13.65 16.42 -1.35
CA ALA A 71 -13.03 15.25 -0.73
C ALA A 71 -12.97 14.01 -1.65
N ALA A 72 -13.77 13.99 -2.72
CA ALA A 72 -13.82 12.92 -3.72
C ALA A 72 -12.86 13.16 -4.90
N LEU A 73 -12.18 14.31 -4.97
CA LEU A 73 -11.22 14.60 -6.03
C LEU A 73 -9.80 14.24 -5.57
N LEU A 74 -9.14 13.37 -6.34
CA LEU A 74 -7.71 13.14 -6.23
C LEU A 74 -6.96 13.97 -7.27
N ARG A 75 -6.32 15.04 -6.83
CA ARG A 75 -5.44 15.86 -7.67
C ARG A 75 -4.00 15.38 -7.57
N THR A 76 -3.38 15.09 -8.71
CA THR A 76 -1.97 14.69 -8.80
C THR A 76 -1.27 15.48 -9.90
N VAL A 77 0.05 15.36 -10.00
CA VAL A 77 0.81 15.94 -11.12
C VAL A 77 0.46 15.32 -12.48
N GLN A 78 -0.16 14.13 -12.49
CA GLN A 78 -0.57 13.45 -13.72
C GLN A 78 -1.97 13.87 -14.19
N GLY A 79 -2.69 14.64 -13.37
CA GLY A 79 -4.06 15.04 -13.62
C GLY A 79 -4.99 14.79 -12.43
N ASP A 80 -6.27 14.98 -12.70
CA ASP A 80 -7.37 14.85 -11.75
C ASP A 80 -8.08 13.50 -11.93
N PHE A 81 -8.33 12.83 -10.81
CA PHE A 81 -8.88 11.47 -10.78
C PHE A 81 -9.96 11.34 -9.71
N VAL A 82 -10.86 10.39 -9.91
CA VAL A 82 -11.85 9.93 -8.92
C VAL A 82 -11.79 8.42 -8.86
N PHE A 83 -12.09 7.83 -7.70
CA PHE A 83 -12.29 6.39 -7.59
C PHE A 83 -13.78 6.07 -7.66
N VAL A 84 -14.16 5.31 -8.67
CA VAL A 84 -15.52 4.82 -8.88
C VAL A 84 -15.63 3.41 -8.32
N ALA A 85 -16.66 3.16 -7.53
CA ALA A 85 -16.95 1.87 -6.92
C ALA A 85 -17.79 1.01 -7.90
N ASN A 86 -17.21 -0.09 -8.33
CA ASN A 86 -17.81 -1.13 -9.15
C ASN A 86 -17.96 -2.40 -8.30
N GLY A 87 -19.01 -2.45 -7.46
CA GLY A 87 -19.20 -3.49 -6.47
C GLY A 87 -18.13 -3.45 -5.37
N GLU A 88 -17.26 -4.46 -5.30
CA GLU A 88 -16.14 -4.49 -4.35
C GLU A 88 -14.88 -3.78 -4.85
N TRP A 89 -14.83 -3.41 -6.13
CA TRP A 89 -13.64 -2.85 -6.78
C TRP A 89 -13.72 -1.33 -6.89
N PHE A 90 -12.59 -0.67 -6.66
CA PHE A 90 -12.42 0.77 -6.80
C PHE A 90 -11.51 1.05 -7.98
N LEU A 91 -12.09 1.57 -9.05
CA LEU A 91 -11.37 1.91 -10.28
C LEU A 91 -11.01 3.38 -10.29
N ARG A 92 -9.74 3.70 -10.55
CA ARG A 92 -9.30 5.08 -10.72
C ARG A 92 -9.66 5.56 -12.13
N THR A 93 -10.57 6.52 -12.19
CA THR A 93 -11.08 7.10 -13.43
C THR A 93 -10.56 8.53 -13.58
N PRO A 94 -9.95 8.89 -14.73
CA PRO A 94 -9.57 10.27 -15.01
C PRO A 94 -10.83 11.13 -15.18
N VAL A 95 -10.83 12.31 -14.58
CA VAL A 95 -11.94 13.25 -14.68
C VAL A 95 -11.45 14.62 -15.11
N THR A 96 -12.31 15.36 -15.81
CA THR A 96 -12.09 16.79 -16.06
C THR A 96 -13.07 17.56 -15.21
N VAL A 97 -12.53 18.34 -14.28
CA VAL A 97 -13.32 19.24 -13.43
C VAL A 97 -13.16 20.68 -13.90
N SER A 98 -14.26 21.42 -13.85
CA SER A 98 -14.30 22.86 -14.07
C SER A 98 -14.41 23.60 -12.72
N ALA A 99 -14.71 24.90 -12.77
CA ALA A 99 -14.68 25.81 -11.63
C ALA A 99 -15.23 25.23 -10.31
N VAL A 100 -14.59 25.63 -9.21
CA VAL A 100 -15.04 25.31 -7.86
C VAL A 100 -16.22 26.21 -7.53
N ASP A 101 -17.36 25.62 -7.25
CA ASP A 101 -18.53 26.32 -6.70
C ASP A 101 -18.62 26.00 -5.20
N GLY A 102 -17.97 26.85 -4.39
CA GLY A 102 -17.87 26.66 -2.94
C GLY A 102 -17.06 25.43 -2.55
N ALA A 103 -17.74 24.35 -2.15
CA ALA A 103 -17.13 23.11 -1.65
C ALA A 103 -17.19 21.94 -2.66
N ALA A 104 -17.72 22.16 -3.85
CA ALA A 104 -17.89 21.13 -4.88
C ALA A 104 -17.35 21.59 -6.24
N PHE A 105 -16.99 20.61 -7.06
CA PHE A 105 -16.51 20.79 -8.43
C PHE A 105 -17.60 20.38 -9.42
N THR A 106 -17.69 21.10 -10.54
CA THR A 106 -18.53 20.69 -11.67
C THR A 106 -17.71 19.78 -12.59
N VAL A 107 -18.17 18.54 -12.80
CA VAL A 107 -17.48 17.58 -13.67
C VAL A 107 -17.94 17.78 -15.11
N THR A 108 -16.99 18.00 -16.01
CA THR A 108 -17.25 18.18 -17.45
C THR A 108 -17.10 16.86 -18.22
N ASN A 109 -16.21 15.97 -17.77
CA ASN A 109 -15.98 14.67 -18.42
C ASN A 109 -15.47 13.62 -17.42
N GLY A 110 -15.73 12.35 -17.72
CA GLY A 110 -15.18 11.18 -17.03
C GLY A 110 -16.05 10.56 -15.93
N LEU A 111 -17.22 11.12 -15.65
CA LEU A 111 -18.17 10.60 -14.65
C LEU A 111 -19.60 10.84 -15.11
N TYR A 112 -20.48 9.87 -14.87
CA TYR A 112 -21.90 9.94 -15.22
C TYR A 112 -22.77 9.91 -13.96
N GLU A 113 -23.95 10.52 -14.04
CA GLU A 113 -24.93 10.45 -12.96
C GLU A 113 -25.28 8.99 -12.64
N GLY A 114 -25.36 8.66 -11.35
CA GLY A 114 -25.53 7.29 -10.87
C GLY A 114 -24.22 6.55 -10.57
N ASP A 115 -23.07 7.06 -11.00
CA ASP A 115 -21.78 6.46 -10.64
C ASP A 115 -21.52 6.60 -9.13
N THR A 116 -21.17 5.50 -8.47
CA THR A 116 -20.82 5.53 -7.05
C THR A 116 -19.36 5.95 -6.89
N VAL A 117 -19.10 7.09 -6.25
CA VAL A 117 -17.75 7.64 -6.07
C VAL A 117 -17.30 7.63 -4.63
N VAL A 118 -16.00 7.49 -4.41
CA VAL A 118 -15.39 7.51 -3.07
C VAL A 118 -15.25 8.96 -2.57
N THR A 119 -15.81 9.26 -1.41
CA THR A 119 -15.77 10.59 -0.77
C THR A 119 -14.85 10.66 0.45
N ARG A 120 -14.52 9.52 1.07
CA ARG A 120 -13.58 9.41 2.18
C ARG A 120 -12.67 8.19 1.98
N GLY A 121 -11.43 8.28 2.45
CA GLY A 121 -10.42 7.23 2.26
C GLY A 121 -9.72 7.26 0.90
N MET A 122 -10.00 8.29 0.08
CA MET A 122 -9.45 8.47 -1.27
C MET A 122 -7.92 8.34 -1.33
N ARG A 123 -7.22 9.03 -0.43
CA ARG A 123 -5.75 9.02 -0.38
C ARG A 123 -5.20 7.64 0.01
N ALA A 124 -5.91 6.89 0.85
CA ALA A 124 -5.49 5.54 1.23
C ALA A 124 -5.64 4.55 0.07
N LEU A 125 -6.73 4.63 -0.70
CA LEU A 125 -6.89 3.88 -1.95
C LEU A 125 -5.76 4.16 -2.92
N TRP A 126 -5.42 5.44 -3.11
CA TRP A 126 -4.34 5.82 -4.02
C TRP A 126 -2.97 5.31 -3.57
N LEU A 127 -2.65 5.40 -2.29
CA LEU A 127 -1.40 4.85 -1.75
C LEU A 127 -1.33 3.32 -1.90
N ALA A 128 -2.44 2.63 -1.66
CA ALA A 128 -2.52 1.19 -1.86
C ALA A 128 -2.36 0.81 -3.34
N GLU A 129 -2.95 1.57 -4.27
CA GLU A 129 -2.74 1.40 -5.71
C GLU A 129 -1.25 1.61 -6.08
N LEU A 130 -0.63 2.70 -5.62
CA LEU A 130 0.77 2.98 -5.88
C LEU A 130 1.70 1.90 -5.34
N HIS A 131 1.42 1.37 -4.14
CA HIS A 131 2.17 0.26 -3.58
C HIS A 131 2.07 -0.97 -4.50
N ASN A 132 0.87 -1.32 -4.95
CA ASN A 132 0.69 -2.46 -5.87
C ASN A 132 1.35 -2.24 -7.24
N LEU A 133 1.37 -1.01 -7.75
CA LEU A 133 1.98 -0.68 -9.05
C LEU A 133 3.50 -0.54 -9.00
N ARG A 134 4.08 -0.13 -7.86
CA ARG A 134 5.48 0.31 -7.78
C ARG A 134 6.33 -0.39 -6.72
N ALA A 135 5.75 -1.05 -5.71
CA ALA A 135 6.52 -1.64 -4.61
C ALA A 135 7.46 -2.77 -5.05
N GLY A 136 7.20 -3.43 -6.18
CA GLY A 136 8.09 -4.45 -6.74
C GLY A 136 9.34 -3.92 -7.45
N GLN A 137 9.43 -2.62 -7.76
CA GLN A 137 10.57 -2.08 -8.54
C GLN A 137 11.79 -1.74 -7.68
N ALA A 138 11.61 -1.51 -6.37
CA ALA A 138 12.69 -1.04 -5.50
C ALA A 138 13.63 -2.15 -4.99
N CYS A 139 13.17 -3.40 -4.89
CA CYS A 139 13.98 -4.51 -4.32
C CYS A 139 14.53 -5.49 -5.37
N ALA A 140 14.12 -5.41 -6.64
CA ALA A 140 14.46 -6.41 -7.67
C ALA A 140 15.67 -6.05 -8.56
N ARG A 141 16.37 -4.94 -8.30
CA ARG A 141 17.60 -4.54 -9.03
C ARG A 141 18.81 -4.40 -8.10
N GLY A 142 19.12 -5.47 -7.38
CA GLY A 142 20.44 -5.71 -6.80
C GLY A 142 20.99 -6.99 -7.40
N GLY A 143 21.83 -6.87 -8.42
CA GLY A 143 22.48 -7.99 -9.11
C GLY A 143 23.53 -7.45 -10.06
#